data_AF-W5JUV2-F1
#
_entry.id   AF-W5JUV2-F1
#
_cell.length_a   1.000
_cell.length_b   1.000
_cell.length_c   1.000
_cell.angle_alpha   90.00
_cell.angle_beta   90.00
_cell.angle_gamma   90.00
#
_symmetry.space_group_name_H-M   'P 1'
#
loop_
_entity.id
_entity.type
_entity.pdbx_description
1 polymer ?
#
loop_
_entity_poly.entity_id
_entity_poly.type
_entity_poly.pdbx_seq_one_letter_code
_entity_poly.pdbx_strand_id
1 'polypeptide(L)'
;MLFEATWMIRMGDGPLWRKGVETGRTYCRENWWTNMLYINNYLKVDQPCMLHTWYLAADFHLFIYGLIVCALITRFPKIRNILIGALLLLCYIVTAVIIYVKEYDAIPVFAPEHIRYFFWYWKVYQDVYVPTHMYLLNYTFAIGCAFYYIHLSKNRTNYNWMVKICWLVSCLLIPALFAAGYIFYRYRFNTPSIWIVIEEYSRNWKQHYNHAHLDRGVCLQNCVLKLAKLAKNEDNIDLVALVIPKFQIDFPYIIKNGTFRDVDEFRQNYSTVLAQCINYELMQQHSLRAYTEIEYCDSNTISYPIGNF
;
A
#
# COMPACT_ATOMS: atom_id res chain seq x y z
N MET A 1 -27.34 -2.47 -13.08
CA MET A 1 -27.82 -2.76 -11.71
C MET A 1 -28.58 -4.07 -11.64
N LEU A 2 -29.78 -4.17 -12.22
CA LEU A 2 -30.60 -5.40 -12.15
C LEU A 2 -29.84 -6.65 -12.63
N PHE A 3 -29.14 -6.52 -13.76
CA PHE A 3 -28.33 -7.59 -14.35
C PHE A 3 -27.24 -8.09 -13.38
N GLU A 4 -26.45 -7.19 -12.80
CA GLU A 4 -25.42 -7.48 -11.78
C GLU A 4 -25.99 -8.14 -10.52
N ALA A 5 -27.15 -7.67 -10.05
CA ALA A 5 -27.82 -8.19 -8.86
C ALA A 5 -28.47 -9.59 -9.05
N THR A 6 -28.64 -10.05 -10.29
CA THR A 6 -29.43 -11.26 -10.62
C THR A 6 -28.74 -12.24 -11.54
N TRP A 7 -28.41 -11.83 -12.77
CA TRP A 7 -27.96 -12.73 -13.84
C TRP A 7 -26.45 -12.88 -13.89
N MET A 8 -25.69 -11.85 -13.53
CA MET A 8 -24.24 -11.84 -13.73
C MET A 8 -23.56 -13.01 -13.02
N ILE A 9 -24.02 -13.41 -11.82
CA ILE A 9 -23.46 -14.57 -11.10
C ILE A 9 -23.48 -15.88 -11.91
N ARG A 10 -24.38 -16.01 -12.89
CA ARG A 10 -24.55 -17.23 -13.69
C ARG A 10 -23.71 -17.27 -14.97
N MET A 11 -22.94 -16.22 -15.28
CA MET A 11 -22.21 -16.11 -16.55
C MET A 11 -20.79 -16.68 -16.52
N GLY A 12 -20.34 -17.21 -15.38
CA GLY A 12 -19.01 -17.79 -15.23
C GLY A 12 -18.83 -18.49 -13.89
N ASP A 13 -17.68 -19.14 -13.74
CA ASP A 13 -17.32 -19.98 -12.59
C ASP A 13 -15.83 -19.93 -12.27
N GLY A 14 -15.12 -18.90 -12.75
CA GLY A 14 -13.67 -18.74 -12.54
C GLY A 14 -13.25 -18.54 -11.08
N PRO A 15 -11.96 -18.70 -10.76
CA PRO A 15 -11.44 -18.69 -9.38
C PRO A 15 -11.63 -17.34 -8.64
N LEU A 16 -11.70 -16.23 -9.37
CA LEU A 16 -12.02 -14.89 -8.81
C LEU A 16 -13.51 -14.54 -8.90
N TRP A 17 -14.32 -15.37 -9.56
CA TRP A 17 -15.72 -15.08 -9.85
C TRP A 17 -16.55 -14.93 -8.58
N ARG A 18 -16.41 -15.87 -7.63
CA ARG A 18 -17.06 -15.76 -6.33
C ARG A 18 -16.63 -14.51 -5.56
N LYS A 19 -15.33 -14.19 -5.54
CA LYS A 19 -14.84 -13.01 -4.82
C LYS A 19 -15.34 -11.69 -5.42
N GLY A 20 -15.34 -11.56 -6.74
CA GLY A 20 -15.77 -10.35 -7.44
C GLY A 20 -17.28 -10.27 -7.62
N VAL A 21 -17.85 -11.21 -8.37
CA VAL A 21 -19.24 -11.16 -8.84
C VAL A 21 -20.24 -11.50 -7.73
N GLU A 22 -19.95 -12.49 -6.88
CA GLU A 22 -20.87 -12.85 -5.78
C GLU A 22 -20.95 -11.73 -4.73
N THR A 23 -19.81 -11.18 -4.34
CA THR A 23 -19.76 -10.03 -3.43
C THR A 23 -20.38 -8.79 -4.07
N GLY A 24 -20.08 -8.50 -5.34
CA GLY A 24 -20.69 -7.39 -6.09
C GLY A 24 -22.21 -7.51 -6.20
N ARG A 25 -22.74 -8.74 -6.34
CA ARG A 25 -24.18 -9.01 -6.31
C ARG A 25 -24.79 -8.63 -4.95
N THR A 26 -24.15 -8.98 -3.84
CA THR A 26 -24.62 -8.63 -2.49
C THR A 26 -24.64 -7.11 -2.31
N TYR A 27 -23.54 -6.43 -2.62
CA TYR A 27 -23.46 -4.96 -2.55
C TYR A 27 -24.50 -4.28 -3.44
N CYS A 28 -24.74 -4.81 -4.64
CA CYS A 28 -25.78 -4.27 -5.51
C CYS A 28 -27.20 -4.47 -4.95
N ARG A 29 -27.49 -5.57 -4.27
CA ARG A 29 -28.83 -5.77 -3.68
C ARG A 29 -29.11 -4.79 -2.54
N GLU A 30 -28.09 -4.45 -1.77
CA GLU A 30 -28.21 -3.55 -0.62
C GLU A 30 -28.09 -2.07 -1.00
N ASN A 31 -27.16 -1.74 -1.90
CA ASN A 31 -26.73 -0.37 -2.16
C ASN A 31 -27.05 0.13 -3.59
N TRP A 32 -27.87 -0.56 -4.40
CA TRP A 32 -28.18 -0.12 -5.79
C TRP A 32 -28.65 1.34 -5.89
N TRP A 33 -29.36 1.83 -4.88
CA TRP A 33 -29.97 3.15 -4.87
C TRP A 33 -28.93 4.27 -4.95
N THR A 34 -27.69 4.05 -4.47
CA THR A 34 -26.62 5.06 -4.52
C THR A 34 -26.21 5.36 -5.96
N ASN A 35 -26.17 4.35 -6.83
CA ASN A 35 -25.87 4.52 -8.26
C ASN A 35 -27.02 5.19 -9.01
N MET A 36 -28.28 4.92 -8.64
CA MET A 36 -29.44 5.56 -9.26
C MET A 36 -29.45 7.08 -9.00
N LEU A 37 -29.03 7.48 -7.81
CA LEU A 37 -28.92 8.89 -7.40
C LEU A 37 -27.57 9.51 -7.78
N TYR A 38 -26.65 8.76 -8.40
CA TYR A 38 -25.28 9.18 -8.73
C TYR A 38 -24.42 9.63 -7.54
N ILE A 39 -24.75 9.21 -6.31
CA ILE A 39 -24.00 9.57 -5.09
C ILE A 39 -23.08 8.45 -4.59
N ASN A 40 -22.93 7.38 -5.36
CA ASN A 40 -22.08 6.23 -5.05
C ASN A 40 -20.58 6.55 -4.93
N ASN A 41 -20.15 7.75 -5.35
CA ASN A 41 -18.77 8.20 -5.15
C ASN A 41 -18.49 8.72 -3.73
N TYR A 42 -19.53 8.94 -2.93
CA TYR A 42 -19.44 9.48 -1.57
C TYR A 42 -20.14 8.61 -0.52
N LEU A 43 -21.20 7.89 -0.92
CA LEU A 43 -21.91 6.95 -0.04
C LEU A 43 -21.57 5.52 -0.40
N LYS A 44 -21.31 4.69 0.63
CA LYS A 44 -21.06 3.24 0.49
C LYS A 44 -19.94 2.92 -0.50
N VAL A 45 -18.89 3.74 -0.51
CA VAL A 45 -17.73 3.60 -1.41
C VAL A 45 -16.94 2.31 -1.13
N ASP A 46 -17.00 1.81 0.11
CA ASP A 46 -16.42 0.55 0.57
C ASP A 46 -17.22 -0.68 0.12
N GLN A 47 -18.51 -0.51 -0.19
CA GLN A 47 -19.41 -1.56 -0.65
C GLN A 47 -20.15 -1.12 -1.92
N PRO A 48 -19.42 -0.80 -3.01
CA PRO A 48 -20.02 -0.17 -4.17
C PRO A 48 -20.85 -1.19 -4.96
N CYS A 49 -22.04 -0.79 -5.38
CA CYS A 49 -22.72 -1.50 -6.46
C CYS A 49 -22.04 -1.11 -7.79
N MET A 50 -21.62 -2.10 -8.59
CA MET A 50 -20.96 -1.89 -9.89
C MET A 50 -19.78 -0.92 -9.80
N LEU A 51 -18.63 -1.41 -9.34
CA LEU A 51 -17.45 -0.58 -9.10
C LEU A 51 -17.09 0.31 -10.31
N HIS A 52 -17.24 -0.18 -11.54
CA HIS A 52 -16.92 0.55 -12.75
C HIS A 52 -17.81 1.79 -13.00
N THR A 53 -18.97 1.96 -12.37
CA THR A 53 -19.86 3.11 -12.64
C THR A 53 -19.51 4.38 -11.85
N TRP A 54 -18.39 4.38 -11.12
CA TRP A 54 -17.89 5.56 -10.42
C TRP A 54 -17.72 6.77 -11.37
N TYR A 55 -17.28 6.53 -12.61
CA TYR A 55 -17.06 7.61 -13.58
C TYR A 55 -18.38 8.23 -14.05
N LEU A 56 -19.48 7.46 -14.14
CA LEU A 56 -20.79 7.99 -14.52
C LEU A 56 -21.31 8.99 -13.50
N ALA A 57 -21.15 8.69 -12.20
CA ALA A 57 -21.45 9.61 -11.12
C ALA A 57 -20.55 10.84 -11.14
N ALA A 58 -19.24 10.65 -11.39
CA ALA A 58 -18.32 11.76 -11.54
C ALA A 58 -18.73 12.68 -12.71
N ASP A 59 -19.04 12.13 -13.87
CA ASP A 59 -19.46 12.88 -15.06
C ASP A 59 -20.73 13.69 -14.79
N PHE A 60 -21.72 13.09 -14.11
CA PHE A 60 -22.96 13.80 -13.73
C PHE A 60 -22.68 14.99 -12.81
N HIS A 61 -21.87 14.80 -11.77
CA HIS A 61 -21.48 15.87 -10.85
C HIS A 61 -20.68 16.98 -11.54
N LEU A 62 -19.70 16.60 -12.39
CA LEU A 62 -18.87 17.53 -13.15
C LEU A 62 -19.70 18.30 -14.17
N PHE A 63 -20.70 17.68 -14.78
CA PHE A 63 -21.62 18.35 -15.70
C PHE A 63 -22.45 19.42 -14.98
N ILE A 64 -23.04 19.11 -13.81
CA ILE A 64 -23.76 20.10 -13.01
C ILE A 64 -22.84 21.26 -12.60
N TYR A 65 -21.65 20.94 -12.10
CA TYR A 65 -20.63 21.93 -11.74
C TYR A 65 -20.27 22.82 -12.94
N GLY A 66 -20.02 22.21 -14.10
CA GLY A 66 -19.68 22.90 -15.34
C GLY A 66 -20.77 23.84 -15.81
N LEU A 67 -22.04 23.41 -15.76
CA LEU A 67 -23.17 24.27 -16.10
C LEU A 67 -23.24 25.51 -15.21
N ILE A 68 -23.08 25.33 -13.89
CA ILE A 68 -23.10 26.45 -12.93
C ILE A 68 -21.94 27.42 -13.21
N VAL A 69 -20.73 26.91 -13.37
CA VAL A 69 -19.54 27.73 -13.63
C VAL A 69 -19.67 28.48 -14.96
N CYS A 70 -20.11 27.79 -16.02
CA CYS A 70 -20.36 28.42 -17.33
C CYS A 70 -21.46 29.49 -17.25
N ALA A 71 -22.56 29.23 -16.53
CA ALA A 71 -23.64 30.22 -16.33
C ALA A 71 -23.13 31.47 -15.60
N LEU A 72 -22.31 31.31 -14.54
CA LEU A 72 -21.74 32.42 -13.80
C LEU A 72 -20.76 33.25 -14.66
N ILE A 73 -19.87 32.58 -15.39
CA ILE A 73 -18.87 33.23 -16.26
C ILE A 73 -19.54 34.03 -17.38
N THR A 74 -20.59 33.46 -17.99
CA THR A 74 -21.33 34.12 -19.06
C THR A 74 -22.18 35.28 -18.54
N ARG A 75 -22.73 35.17 -17.33
CA ARG A 75 -23.46 36.26 -16.67
C ARG A 75 -22.56 37.41 -16.24
N PHE A 76 -21.35 37.12 -15.75
CA PHE A 76 -20.41 38.11 -15.21
C PHE A 76 -19.03 38.03 -15.89
N PRO A 77 -18.90 38.49 -17.14
CA PRO A 77 -17.67 38.32 -17.93
C PRO A 77 -16.46 39.06 -17.35
N LYS A 78 -16.68 40.15 -16.60
CA LYS A 78 -15.60 40.94 -15.98
C LYS A 78 -14.83 40.17 -14.91
N ILE A 79 -15.50 39.29 -14.17
CA ILE A 79 -14.88 38.50 -13.10
C ILE A 79 -14.43 37.11 -13.56
N ARG A 80 -14.68 36.73 -14.83
CA ARG A 80 -14.42 35.38 -15.36
C ARG A 80 -13.03 34.85 -14.99
N ASN A 81 -11.99 35.61 -15.35
CA ASN A 81 -10.61 35.12 -15.18
C ASN A 81 -10.25 35.00 -13.69
N ILE A 82 -10.76 35.91 -12.86
CA ILE A 82 -10.60 35.87 -11.40
C ILE A 82 -11.31 34.64 -10.83
N LEU A 83 -12.55 34.38 -11.25
CA LEU A 83 -13.35 33.23 -10.81
C LEU A 83 -12.69 31.90 -11.20
N ILE A 84 -12.28 31.74 -12.46
CA ILE A 84 -11.58 30.53 -12.91
C ILE A 84 -10.26 30.36 -12.16
N GLY A 85 -9.46 31.42 -12.02
CA GLY A 85 -8.19 31.36 -11.29
C GLY A 85 -8.38 30.99 -9.82
N ALA A 86 -9.37 31.56 -9.15
CA ALA A 86 -9.71 31.24 -7.77
C ALA A 86 -10.19 29.78 -7.61
N LEU A 87 -11.04 29.29 -8.52
CA LEU A 87 -11.51 27.90 -8.51
C LEU A 87 -10.37 26.91 -8.77
N LEU A 88 -9.47 27.21 -9.70
CA LEU A 88 -8.27 26.39 -9.95
C LEU A 88 -7.39 26.31 -8.71
N LEU A 89 -7.10 27.45 -8.08
CA LEU A 89 -6.29 27.50 -6.87
C LEU A 89 -6.96 26.74 -5.72
N LEU A 90 -8.27 26.92 -5.53
CA LEU A 90 -9.04 26.23 -4.51
C LEU A 90 -9.02 24.70 -4.73
N CYS A 91 -9.31 24.24 -5.94
CA CYS A 91 -9.30 22.81 -6.26
C CYS A 91 -7.90 22.21 -6.04
N TYR A 92 -6.85 22.92 -6.47
CA TYR A 92 -5.47 22.49 -6.25
C TYR A 92 -5.13 22.37 -4.76
N ILE A 93 -5.47 23.37 -3.95
CA ILE A 93 -5.23 23.35 -2.49
C ILE A 93 -6.00 22.19 -1.86
N VAL A 94 -7.27 21.98 -2.22
CA VAL A 94 -8.08 20.89 -1.67
C VAL A 94 -7.44 19.52 -1.98
N THR A 95 -7.07 19.28 -3.24
CA THR A 95 -6.38 18.02 -3.63
C THR A 95 -5.07 17.87 -2.86
N ALA A 96 -4.25 18.92 -2.78
CA ALA A 96 -2.97 18.88 -2.09
C ALA A 96 -3.12 18.60 -0.58
N VAL A 97 -4.09 19.25 0.07
CA VAL A 97 -4.38 19.05 1.50
C VAL A 97 -4.83 17.62 1.77
N ILE A 98 -5.69 17.04 0.93
CA ILE A 98 -6.15 15.67 1.13
C ILE A 98 -4.99 14.69 0.99
N ILE A 99 -4.18 14.82 -0.06
CA ILE A 99 -3.01 13.94 -0.26
C ILE A 99 -2.02 14.06 0.90
N TYR A 100 -1.76 15.29 1.37
CA TYR A 100 -0.83 15.55 2.46
C TYR A 100 -1.32 15.00 3.80
N VAL A 101 -2.57 15.32 4.20
CA VAL A 101 -3.13 14.91 5.49
C VAL A 101 -3.36 13.39 5.56
N LYS A 102 -3.63 12.76 4.43
CA LYS A 102 -3.85 11.30 4.35
C LYS A 102 -2.57 10.51 4.08
N GLU A 103 -1.43 11.19 3.92
CA GLU A 103 -0.12 10.58 3.70
C GLU A 103 -0.13 9.62 2.49
N TYR A 104 -0.82 10.03 1.41
CA TYR A 104 -0.89 9.21 0.21
C TYR A 104 0.29 9.46 -0.73
N ASP A 105 0.74 8.39 -1.38
CA ASP A 105 1.77 8.48 -2.41
C ASP A 105 1.30 9.31 -3.60
N ALA A 106 2.24 10.08 -4.17
CA ALA A 106 1.96 10.93 -5.34
C ALA A 106 1.53 10.12 -6.57
N ILE A 107 1.96 8.85 -6.68
CA ILE A 107 1.62 7.96 -7.79
C ILE A 107 1.06 6.66 -7.23
N PRO A 108 -0.25 6.39 -7.34
CA PRO A 108 -0.82 5.16 -6.81
C PRO A 108 -0.33 3.92 -7.59
N VAL A 109 0.21 2.92 -6.89
CA VAL A 109 0.63 1.65 -7.49
C VAL A 109 -0.53 0.66 -7.49
N PHE A 110 -0.90 0.19 -8.68
CA PHE A 110 -1.89 -0.89 -8.84
C PHE A 110 -1.26 -2.25 -8.55
N ALA A 111 -0.97 -2.51 -7.28
CA ALA A 111 -0.41 -3.79 -6.84
C ALA A 111 -1.42 -4.93 -7.04
N PRO A 112 -0.96 -6.16 -7.35
CA PRO A 112 -1.83 -7.33 -7.51
C PRO A 112 -2.72 -7.61 -6.27
N GLU A 113 -2.26 -7.24 -5.08
CA GLU A 113 -3.03 -7.37 -3.85
C GLU A 113 -4.33 -6.55 -3.86
N HIS A 114 -4.30 -5.33 -4.38
CA HIS A 114 -5.49 -4.49 -4.49
C HIS A 114 -6.46 -5.03 -5.55
N ILE A 115 -5.92 -5.58 -6.64
CA ILE A 115 -6.71 -6.22 -7.72
C ILE A 115 -7.42 -7.47 -7.20
N ARG A 116 -6.78 -8.24 -6.29
CA ARG A 116 -7.36 -9.44 -5.67
C ARG A 116 -8.71 -9.18 -4.99
N TYR A 117 -8.93 -7.96 -4.50
CA TYR A 117 -10.17 -7.52 -3.87
C TYR A 117 -10.90 -6.42 -4.65
N PHE A 118 -10.65 -6.32 -5.96
CA PHE A 118 -11.28 -5.32 -6.84
C PHE A 118 -11.25 -3.90 -6.25
N PHE A 119 -10.14 -3.52 -5.59
CA PHE A 119 -9.92 -2.20 -4.98
C PHE A 119 -10.84 -1.83 -3.80
N TRP A 120 -11.77 -2.69 -3.35
CA TRP A 120 -12.74 -2.34 -2.30
C TRP A 120 -12.12 -1.89 -0.99
N TYR A 121 -10.97 -2.45 -0.61
CA TYR A 121 -10.29 -2.11 0.64
C TYR A 121 -9.17 -1.08 0.47
N TRP A 122 -8.93 -0.61 -0.75
CA TRP A 122 -7.82 0.30 -1.02
C TRP A 122 -8.24 1.74 -0.72
N LYS A 123 -7.70 2.32 0.35
CA LYS A 123 -8.08 3.66 0.81
C LYS A 123 -7.79 4.76 -0.21
N VAL A 124 -6.67 4.67 -0.93
CA VAL A 124 -6.34 5.62 -2.00
C VAL A 124 -7.42 5.59 -3.10
N TYR A 125 -7.98 4.41 -3.41
CA TYR A 125 -9.08 4.31 -4.37
C TYR A 125 -10.33 5.04 -3.87
N GLN A 126 -10.70 4.82 -2.60
CA GLN A 126 -11.89 5.40 -2.00
C GLN A 126 -11.79 6.92 -1.80
N ASP A 127 -10.63 7.41 -1.37
CA ASP A 127 -10.44 8.80 -0.92
C ASP A 127 -9.91 9.70 -2.04
N VAL A 128 -9.24 9.15 -3.06
CA VAL A 128 -8.58 9.94 -4.12
C VAL A 128 -9.08 9.59 -5.51
N TYR A 129 -9.23 8.30 -5.84
CA TYR A 129 -9.57 7.90 -7.21
C TYR A 129 -11.05 8.06 -7.53
N VAL A 130 -11.95 7.67 -6.63
CA VAL A 130 -13.41 7.70 -6.88
C VAL A 130 -14.04 9.09 -6.71
N PRO A 131 -13.68 9.90 -5.69
CA PRO A 131 -14.40 11.13 -5.40
C PRO A 131 -14.28 12.19 -6.50
N THR A 132 -15.42 12.79 -6.87
CA THR A 132 -15.47 13.77 -7.98
C THR A 132 -14.60 15.00 -7.73
N HIS A 133 -14.49 15.46 -6.48
CA HIS A 133 -13.76 16.70 -6.18
C HIS A 133 -12.28 16.66 -6.58
N MET A 134 -11.69 15.46 -6.67
CA MET A 134 -10.32 15.27 -7.15
C MET A 134 -10.13 15.60 -8.63
N TYR A 135 -11.22 15.65 -9.40
CA TYR A 135 -11.22 15.95 -10.83
C TYR A 135 -11.63 17.39 -11.16
N LEU A 136 -12.09 18.17 -10.18
CA LEU A 136 -12.56 19.54 -10.38
C LEU A 136 -11.47 20.46 -10.94
N LEU A 137 -10.20 20.25 -10.57
CA LEU A 137 -9.07 21.01 -11.09
C LEU A 137 -8.98 20.88 -12.62
N ASN A 138 -8.92 19.63 -13.12
CA ASN A 138 -8.82 19.34 -14.55
C ASN A 138 -10.05 19.83 -15.32
N TYR A 139 -11.24 19.65 -14.75
CA TYR A 139 -12.47 20.07 -15.38
C TYR A 139 -12.58 21.60 -15.47
N THR A 140 -12.20 22.31 -14.42
CA THR A 140 -12.16 23.79 -14.41
C THR A 140 -11.12 24.32 -15.39
N PHE A 141 -9.96 23.66 -15.49
CA PHE A 141 -8.94 23.98 -16.47
C PHE A 141 -9.47 23.82 -17.90
N ALA A 142 -10.18 22.73 -18.18
CA ALA A 142 -10.81 22.49 -19.48
C ALA A 142 -11.84 23.57 -19.83
N ILE A 143 -12.67 24.02 -18.88
CA ILE A 143 -13.59 25.16 -19.07
C ILE A 143 -12.79 26.43 -19.45
N GLY A 144 -11.72 26.73 -18.73
CA GLY A 144 -10.83 27.86 -19.04
C GLY A 144 -10.24 27.78 -20.45
N CYS A 145 -9.73 26.62 -20.84
CA CYS A 145 -9.23 26.36 -22.19
C CYS A 145 -10.31 26.51 -23.27
N ALA A 146 -11.55 26.08 -23.00
CA ALA A 146 -12.66 26.23 -23.93
C ALA A 146 -13.00 27.71 -24.18
N PHE A 147 -13.07 28.53 -23.12
CA PHE A 147 -13.28 29.98 -23.28
C PHE A 147 -12.10 30.67 -23.99
N TYR A 148 -10.87 30.23 -23.73
CA TYR A 148 -9.70 30.73 -24.44
C TYR A 148 -9.73 30.36 -25.92
N TYR A 149 -10.12 29.13 -26.26
CA TYR A 149 -10.32 28.69 -27.64
C TYR A 149 -11.39 29.53 -28.37
N ILE A 150 -12.53 29.80 -27.72
CA ILE A 150 -13.58 30.67 -28.28
C ILE A 150 -13.04 32.09 -28.53
N HIS A 151 -12.21 32.62 -27.64
CA HIS A 151 -11.58 33.93 -27.83
C HIS A 151 -10.65 33.95 -29.05
N LEU A 152 -9.79 32.94 -29.20
CA LEU A 152 -8.90 32.81 -30.37
C LEU A 152 -9.68 32.67 -31.69
N SER A 153 -10.76 31.89 -31.67
CA SER A 153 -11.64 31.71 -32.82
C SER A 153 -12.30 33.03 -33.26
N LYS A 154 -12.78 33.82 -32.30
CA LYS A 154 -13.35 35.16 -32.56
C LYS A 154 -12.33 36.15 -33.13
N ASN A 155 -11.11 36.14 -32.60
CA ASN A 155 -10.03 37.02 -33.07
C ASN A 155 -9.36 36.54 -34.37
N ARG A 156 -9.87 35.46 -35.00
CA ARG A 156 -9.32 34.87 -36.25
C ARG A 156 -7.82 34.59 -36.19
N THR A 157 -7.28 34.37 -34.98
CA THR A 157 -5.86 34.01 -34.79
C THR A 157 -5.60 32.60 -35.31
N ASN A 158 -4.46 32.38 -35.97
CA ASN A 158 -4.08 31.05 -36.43
C ASN A 158 -3.62 30.17 -35.24
N TYR A 159 -4.54 29.41 -34.66
CA TYR A 159 -4.29 28.53 -33.52
C TYR A 159 -3.87 27.10 -33.91
N ASN A 160 -3.80 26.77 -35.21
CA ASN A 160 -3.53 25.40 -35.68
C ASN A 160 -2.16 24.89 -35.24
N TRP A 161 -1.14 25.75 -35.21
CA TRP A 161 0.21 25.38 -34.75
C TRP A 161 0.19 25.00 -33.26
N MET A 162 -0.50 25.80 -32.44
CA MET A 162 -0.63 25.60 -31.01
C MET A 162 -1.34 24.28 -30.71
N VAL A 163 -2.44 23.98 -31.42
CA VAL A 163 -3.18 22.72 -31.26
C VAL A 163 -2.30 21.51 -31.61
N LYS A 164 -1.52 21.58 -32.70
CA LYS A 164 -0.58 20.51 -33.07
C LYS A 164 0.48 20.29 -31.99
N ILE A 165 1.03 21.35 -31.42
CA ILE A 165 2.01 21.25 -30.34
C ILE A 165 1.37 20.68 -29.08
N CYS A 166 0.21 21.17 -28.65
CA CYS A 166 -0.49 20.65 -27.49
C CYS A 166 -0.81 19.16 -27.65
N TRP A 167 -1.20 18.72 -28.85
CA TRP A 167 -1.44 17.31 -29.15
C TRP A 167 -0.16 16.47 -29.06
N LEU A 168 0.93 16.91 -29.70
CA LEU A 168 2.23 16.23 -29.64
C LEU A 168 2.76 16.14 -28.20
N VAL A 169 2.69 17.24 -27.45
CA VAL A 169 3.09 17.30 -26.03
C VAL A 169 2.25 16.32 -25.21
N SER A 170 0.93 16.25 -25.43
CA SER A 170 0.05 15.30 -24.73
C SER A 170 0.41 13.84 -25.03
N CYS A 171 0.70 13.52 -26.30
CA CYS A 171 1.14 12.18 -26.70
C CYS A 171 2.48 11.78 -26.06
N LEU A 172 3.38 12.74 -25.82
CA LEU A 172 4.69 12.51 -25.20
C LEU A 172 4.62 12.49 -23.66
N LEU A 173 3.71 13.25 -23.05
CA LEU A 173 3.56 13.32 -21.60
C LEU A 173 3.10 12.00 -20.99
N ILE A 174 2.18 11.29 -21.64
CA ILE A 174 1.68 9.99 -21.14
C ILE A 174 2.83 8.99 -20.93
N PRO A 175 3.63 8.61 -21.95
CA PRO A 175 4.74 7.69 -21.75
C PRO A 175 5.82 8.26 -20.83
N ALA A 176 6.04 9.58 -20.81
CA ALA A 176 6.97 10.20 -19.87
C ALA A 176 6.55 10.02 -18.41
N LEU A 177 5.25 10.14 -18.09
CA LEU A 177 4.72 9.90 -16.74
C LEU A 177 4.84 8.42 -16.34
N PHE A 178 4.55 7.49 -17.25
CA PHE A 178 4.76 6.06 -17.01
C PHE A 178 6.24 5.72 -16.81
N ALA A 179 7.13 6.30 -17.63
CA ALA A 179 8.57 6.11 -17.49
C ALA A 179 9.09 6.69 -16.18
N ALA A 180 8.64 7.90 -15.79
CA ALA A 180 8.99 8.49 -14.50
C ALA A 180 8.55 7.58 -13.35
N GLY A 181 7.29 7.13 -13.35
CA GLY A 181 6.80 6.17 -12.36
C GLY A 181 7.66 4.90 -12.29
N TYR A 182 7.97 4.30 -13.44
CA TYR A 182 8.85 3.13 -13.52
C TYR A 182 10.23 3.41 -12.92
N ILE A 183 10.86 4.55 -13.23
CA ILE A 183 12.17 4.92 -12.68
C ILE A 183 12.08 5.07 -11.16
N PHE A 184 11.10 5.81 -10.65
CA PHE A 184 10.93 6.01 -9.20
C PHE A 184 10.75 4.68 -8.45
N TYR A 185 9.97 3.76 -8.98
CA TYR A 185 9.73 2.46 -8.35
C TYR A 185 10.86 1.45 -8.55
N ARG A 186 11.50 1.44 -9.72
CA ARG A 186 12.58 0.47 -10.02
C ARG A 186 13.86 0.80 -9.28
N TYR A 187 14.23 2.08 -9.24
CA TYR A 187 15.47 2.52 -8.64
C TYR A 187 15.34 2.78 -7.14
N ARG A 188 14.12 2.70 -6.57
CA ARG A 188 13.81 2.97 -5.16
C ARG A 188 14.69 4.09 -4.62
N PHE A 189 14.63 5.27 -5.26
CA PHE A 189 15.43 6.41 -4.84
C PHE A 189 15.28 6.56 -3.32
N ASN A 190 16.41 6.59 -2.60
CA ASN A 190 16.38 6.79 -1.15
C ASN A 190 15.56 8.05 -0.90
N THR A 191 14.40 7.88 -0.27
CA THR A 191 13.58 9.00 0.16
C THR A 191 14.42 9.78 1.17
N PRO A 192 14.73 11.06 0.92
CA PRO A 192 15.73 11.79 1.71
C PRO A 192 15.27 12.08 3.15
N SER A 193 14.02 11.76 3.50
CA SER A 193 13.48 12.01 4.84
C SER A 193 13.75 10.83 5.76
N ILE A 194 14.53 11.09 6.82
CA ILE A 194 14.71 10.18 7.96
C ILE A 194 13.38 9.68 8.53
N TRP A 195 12.31 10.47 8.40
CA TRP A 195 10.97 10.17 8.86
C TRP A 195 10.32 8.99 8.14
N ILE A 196 10.53 8.82 6.84
CA ILE A 196 9.97 7.67 6.09
C ILE A 196 10.72 6.38 6.45
N VAL A 197 12.03 6.46 6.67
CA VAL A 197 12.82 5.30 7.16
C VAL A 197 12.34 4.89 8.55
N ILE A 198 12.13 5.88 9.44
CA ILE A 198 11.57 5.65 10.77
C ILE A 198 10.16 5.07 10.66
N GLU A 199 9.31 5.61 9.80
CA GLU A 199 7.94 5.14 9.59
C GLU A 199 7.91 3.71 9.05
N GLU A 200 8.67 3.40 8.00
CA GLU A 200 8.73 2.06 7.40
C GLU A 200 9.21 1.02 8.40
N TYR A 201 10.24 1.35 9.19
CA TYR A 201 10.76 0.49 10.25
C TYR A 201 9.76 0.37 11.43
N SER A 202 9.10 1.46 11.83
CA SER A 202 8.14 1.52 12.93
C SER A 202 6.78 0.89 12.59
N ARG A 203 6.39 0.89 11.31
CA ARG A 203 5.12 0.35 10.83
C ARG A 203 5.03 -1.16 11.02
N ASN A 204 6.15 -1.85 10.93
CA ASN A 204 6.24 -3.29 11.21
C ASN A 204 6.66 -3.56 12.67
N TRP A 205 5.96 -2.92 13.61
CA TRP A 205 6.26 -3.02 15.04
C TRP A 205 6.23 -4.46 15.57
N LYS A 206 5.43 -5.35 14.96
CA LYS A 206 5.35 -6.76 15.35
C LYS A 206 6.62 -7.55 15.02
N GLN A 207 7.31 -7.25 13.93
CA GLN A 207 8.57 -7.90 13.57
C GLN A 207 9.81 -7.13 14.02
N HIS A 208 9.76 -5.79 14.08
CA HIS A 208 10.93 -4.95 14.35
C HIS A 208 10.98 -4.35 15.76
N TYR A 209 9.86 -4.31 16.50
CA TYR A 209 9.77 -3.72 17.84
C TYR A 209 9.16 -4.65 18.89
N ASN A 210 9.04 -5.95 18.60
CA ASN A 210 8.68 -6.90 19.65
C ASN A 210 9.92 -7.26 20.47
N HIS A 211 10.18 -6.49 21.54
CA HIS A 211 11.27 -6.77 22.48
C HIS A 211 11.15 -8.13 23.20
N ALA A 212 10.06 -8.88 22.99
CA ALA A 212 9.90 -10.25 23.50
C ALA A 212 10.47 -11.33 22.56
N HIS A 213 10.94 -10.97 21.35
CA HIS A 213 11.54 -11.90 20.39
C HIS A 213 12.93 -11.42 19.96
N LEU A 214 13.92 -12.33 19.98
CA LEU A 214 15.31 -12.04 19.61
C LEU A 214 15.80 -13.05 18.58
N ASP A 215 16.04 -12.58 17.36
CA ASP A 215 16.72 -13.36 16.33
C ASP A 215 18.23 -13.13 16.42
N ARG A 216 19.00 -14.23 16.59
CA ARG A 216 20.46 -14.15 16.70
C ARG A 216 21.13 -15.37 16.05
N GLY A 217 22.11 -15.10 15.20
CA GLY A 217 23.02 -16.12 14.69
C GLY A 217 24.11 -16.45 15.72
N VAL A 218 24.31 -17.75 16.01
CA VAL A 218 25.34 -18.24 16.94
C VAL A 218 26.17 -19.33 16.26
N CYS A 219 27.49 -19.25 16.40
CA CYS A 219 28.39 -20.31 15.93
C CYS A 219 28.39 -21.47 16.94
N LEU A 220 27.87 -22.63 16.54
CA LEU A 220 27.78 -23.83 17.38
C LEU A 220 29.15 -24.25 17.95
N GLN A 221 30.21 -24.22 17.14
CA GLN A 221 31.54 -24.65 17.58
C GLN A 221 32.12 -23.75 18.67
N ASN A 222 31.96 -22.42 18.53
CA ASN A 222 32.37 -21.47 19.56
C ASN A 222 31.61 -21.71 20.86
N CYS A 223 30.33 -22.03 20.74
CA CYS A 223 29.44 -22.28 21.84
C CYS A 223 29.83 -23.54 22.63
N VAL A 224 30.12 -24.65 21.93
CA VAL A 224 30.65 -25.89 22.53
C VAL A 224 31.98 -25.65 23.24
N LEU A 225 32.92 -24.95 22.60
CA LEU A 225 34.23 -24.64 23.20
C LEU A 225 34.10 -23.75 24.44
N LYS A 226 33.15 -22.81 24.43
CA LYS A 226 32.88 -21.91 25.55
C LYS A 226 32.31 -22.68 26.74
N LEU A 227 31.32 -23.53 26.51
CA LEU A 227 30.74 -24.38 27.57
C LEU A 227 31.76 -25.39 28.12
N ALA A 228 32.61 -25.97 27.28
CA ALA A 228 33.67 -26.87 27.72
C ALA A 228 34.73 -26.19 28.60
N LYS A 229 35.01 -24.90 28.37
CA LYS A 229 35.89 -24.10 29.24
C LYS A 229 35.22 -23.80 30.58
N LEU A 230 33.94 -23.43 30.54
CA LEU A 230 33.15 -23.14 31.74
C LEU A 230 32.95 -24.37 32.62
N ALA A 231 32.84 -25.57 32.04
CA ALA A 231 32.75 -26.81 32.81
C ALA A 231 34.08 -27.22 33.48
N LYS A 232 35.22 -26.69 33.02
CA LYS A 232 36.56 -27.00 33.56
C LYS A 232 37.00 -26.03 34.65
N ASN A 233 36.58 -24.77 34.57
CA ASN A 233 36.75 -23.82 35.64
C ASN A 233 35.64 -24.11 36.66
N GLU A 234 35.97 -24.39 37.92
CA GLU A 234 35.01 -24.61 39.03
C GLU A 234 34.18 -23.35 39.38
N ASP A 235 33.76 -22.58 38.38
CA ASP A 235 32.71 -21.60 38.53
C ASP A 235 31.41 -22.40 38.76
N ASN A 236 30.80 -22.19 39.93
CA ASN A 236 29.62 -22.89 40.45
C ASN A 236 28.34 -22.57 39.63
N ILE A 237 28.40 -22.74 38.31
CA ILE A 237 27.36 -22.37 37.35
C ILE A 237 26.54 -23.61 37.05
N ASP A 238 25.29 -23.59 37.50
CA ASP A 238 24.32 -24.62 37.15
C ASP A 238 23.88 -24.45 35.68
N LEU A 239 24.55 -25.19 34.79
CA LEU A 239 24.24 -25.24 33.37
C LEU A 239 22.82 -25.76 33.09
N VAL A 240 22.21 -26.52 34.02
CA VAL A 240 20.83 -26.99 33.87
C VAL A 240 19.86 -25.84 34.10
N ALA A 241 20.14 -24.97 35.08
CA ALA A 241 19.33 -23.79 35.37
C ALA A 241 19.33 -22.73 34.26
N LEU A 242 20.27 -22.80 33.31
CA LEU A 242 20.30 -21.94 32.13
C LEU A 242 19.34 -22.39 31.03
N VAL A 243 18.75 -23.57 31.11
CA VAL A 243 17.77 -24.06 30.13
C VAL A 243 16.37 -23.73 30.61
N ILE A 244 15.71 -22.80 29.94
CA ILE A 244 14.32 -22.42 30.26
C ILE A 244 13.36 -23.31 29.45
N PRO A 245 12.37 -23.94 30.08
CA PRO A 245 11.37 -24.74 29.37
C PRO A 245 10.48 -23.86 28.49
N LYS A 246 9.93 -24.46 27.43
CA LYS A 246 8.98 -23.78 26.55
C LYS A 246 7.75 -23.33 27.35
N PHE A 247 7.40 -22.05 27.22
CA PHE A 247 6.19 -21.47 27.80
C PHE A 247 5.21 -21.07 26.69
N GLN A 248 3.97 -20.77 27.07
CA GLN A 248 2.94 -20.37 26.13
C GLN A 248 3.27 -18.99 25.54
N ILE A 249 3.38 -18.92 24.21
CA ILE A 249 3.65 -17.69 23.47
C ILE A 249 2.47 -17.43 22.53
N ASP A 250 1.76 -16.31 22.76
CA ASP A 250 0.50 -16.01 22.07
C ASP A 250 0.69 -15.32 20.70
N PHE A 251 1.91 -15.32 20.17
CA PHE A 251 2.25 -14.72 18.87
C PHE A 251 3.10 -15.66 18.01
N PRO A 252 3.02 -15.57 16.68
CA PRO A 252 3.89 -16.34 15.80
C PRO A 252 5.31 -15.78 15.87
N TYR A 253 6.24 -16.57 16.38
CA TYR A 253 7.66 -16.21 16.55
C TYR A 253 8.61 -17.10 15.74
N ILE A 254 8.08 -18.10 15.03
CA ILE A 254 8.89 -19.05 14.27
C ILE A 254 8.24 -19.36 12.93
N ILE A 255 9.05 -19.48 11.89
CA ILE A 255 8.60 -19.99 10.60
C ILE A 255 8.21 -21.47 10.76
N LYS A 256 7.06 -21.86 10.20
CA LYS A 256 6.47 -23.19 10.40
C LYS A 256 7.41 -24.31 9.96
N ASN A 257 7.29 -25.46 10.65
CA ASN A 257 8.07 -26.66 10.33
C ASN A 257 7.86 -27.08 8.86
N GLY A 258 8.94 -27.44 8.17
CA GLY A 258 8.95 -27.81 6.74
C GLY A 258 9.38 -26.70 5.77
N THR A 259 9.59 -25.46 6.23
CA THR A 259 10.18 -24.39 5.39
C THR A 259 11.70 -24.50 5.28
N PHE A 260 12.37 -24.97 6.33
CA PHE A 260 13.82 -25.20 6.37
C PHE A 260 14.11 -26.70 6.52
N ARG A 261 15.21 -27.19 5.94
CA ARG A 261 15.59 -28.61 5.96
C ARG A 261 16.25 -28.99 7.29
N ASP A 262 16.04 -30.24 7.72
CA ASP A 262 16.75 -30.90 8.82
C ASP A 262 16.68 -30.18 10.19
N VAL A 263 15.74 -29.24 10.35
CA VAL A 263 15.57 -28.46 11.58
C VAL A 263 15.28 -29.34 12.79
N ASP A 264 14.48 -30.39 12.61
CA ASP A 264 14.12 -31.30 13.69
C ASP A 264 15.34 -32.09 14.20
N GLU A 265 16.27 -32.47 13.32
CA GLU A 265 17.53 -33.10 13.71
C GLU A 265 18.41 -32.14 14.52
N PHE A 266 18.54 -30.88 14.06
CA PHE A 266 19.31 -29.88 14.78
C PHE A 266 18.72 -29.54 16.15
N ARG A 267 17.39 -29.48 16.26
CA ARG A 267 16.69 -29.27 17.54
C ARG A 267 16.93 -30.42 18.51
N GLN A 268 16.94 -31.66 18.05
CA GLN A 268 17.23 -32.82 18.90
C GLN A 268 18.68 -32.79 19.42
N ASN A 269 19.64 -32.45 18.55
CA ASN A 269 21.06 -32.58 18.86
C ASN A 269 21.66 -31.35 19.58
N TYR A 270 21.18 -30.14 19.31
CA TYR A 270 21.89 -28.90 19.70
C TYR A 270 21.07 -27.89 20.49
N SER A 271 19.76 -28.10 20.70
CA SER A 271 18.90 -27.14 21.41
C SER A 271 19.41 -26.83 22.82
N THR A 272 19.75 -27.85 23.60
CA THR A 272 20.27 -27.70 24.97
C THR A 272 21.57 -26.91 25.01
N VAL A 273 22.50 -27.22 24.10
CA VAL A 273 23.82 -26.57 24.04
C VAL A 273 23.68 -25.09 23.71
N LEU A 274 22.85 -24.75 22.72
CA LEU A 274 22.61 -23.37 22.33
C LEU A 274 21.86 -22.59 23.43
N ALA A 275 20.87 -23.21 24.06
CA ALA A 275 20.14 -22.62 25.18
C ALA A 275 21.07 -22.21 26.32
N GLN A 276 21.94 -23.12 26.76
CA GLN A 276 22.90 -22.88 27.85
C GLN A 276 23.83 -21.71 27.54
N CYS A 277 24.35 -21.70 26.33
CA CYS A 277 25.33 -20.73 25.86
C CYS A 277 24.75 -19.33 25.66
N ILE A 278 23.55 -19.24 25.06
CA ILE A 278 22.83 -17.97 24.89
C ILE A 278 22.41 -17.42 26.26
N ASN A 279 21.83 -18.26 27.12
CA ASN A 279 21.38 -17.82 28.44
C ASN A 279 22.53 -17.51 29.38
N TYR A 280 23.70 -18.12 29.22
CA TYR A 280 24.91 -17.70 29.93
C TYR A 280 25.28 -16.25 29.59
N GLU A 281 25.27 -15.88 28.31
CA GLU A 281 25.54 -14.50 27.87
C GLU A 281 24.46 -13.52 28.33
N LEU A 282 23.19 -13.87 28.14
CA LEU A 282 22.07 -13.03 28.56
C LEU A 282 22.06 -12.79 30.07
N MET A 283 22.41 -13.81 30.85
CA MET A 283 22.49 -13.70 32.30
C MET A 283 23.65 -12.79 32.72
N GLN A 284 24.83 -12.95 32.10
CA GLN A 284 26.01 -12.15 32.43
C GLN A 284 25.87 -10.68 32.02
N GLN A 285 25.33 -10.41 30.83
CA GLN A 285 25.27 -9.05 30.26
C GLN A 285 24.02 -8.28 30.70
N HIS A 286 22.91 -8.98 30.88
CA HIS A 286 21.60 -8.36 31.07
C HIS A 286 20.82 -8.91 32.26
N SER A 287 21.36 -9.89 33.01
CA SER A 287 20.64 -10.58 34.09
C SER A 287 19.31 -11.21 33.64
N LEU A 288 19.23 -11.65 32.37
CA LEU A 288 18.03 -12.24 31.77
C LEU A 288 18.25 -13.72 31.39
N ARG A 289 17.14 -14.46 31.27
CA ARG A 289 17.11 -15.82 30.68
C ARG A 289 15.90 -15.91 29.74
N ALA A 290 16.07 -16.64 28.64
CA ALA A 290 15.07 -16.78 27.60
C ALA A 290 14.85 -18.25 27.23
N TYR A 291 13.66 -18.56 26.72
CA TYR A 291 13.45 -19.78 25.94
C TYR A 291 14.08 -19.61 24.57
N THR A 292 14.78 -20.63 24.08
CA THR A 292 15.46 -20.61 22.78
C THR A 292 14.95 -21.75 21.91
N GLU A 293 14.73 -21.48 20.62
CA GLU A 293 14.32 -22.48 19.64
C GLU A 293 15.14 -22.27 18.37
N ILE A 294 15.64 -23.37 17.79
CA ILE A 294 16.44 -23.29 16.56
C ILE A 294 15.49 -23.11 15.38
N GLU A 295 15.69 -22.07 14.59
CA GLU A 295 14.93 -21.83 13.36
C GLU A 295 15.55 -22.56 12.16
N TYR A 296 16.86 -22.37 11.95
CA TYR A 296 17.63 -23.08 10.94
C TYR A 296 19.12 -23.09 11.33
N CYS A 297 19.89 -24.00 10.72
CA CYS A 297 21.35 -24.02 10.81
C CYS A 297 21.94 -23.98 9.40
N ASP A 298 23.03 -23.25 9.22
CA ASP A 298 23.80 -23.24 7.96
C ASP A 298 25.27 -23.57 8.23
N SER A 299 25.99 -24.00 7.19
CA SER A 299 27.40 -24.39 7.28
C SER A 299 28.26 -23.60 6.30
N ASN A 300 29.53 -23.41 6.65
CA ASN A 300 30.47 -22.72 5.76
C ASN A 300 30.85 -23.57 4.52
N THR A 301 30.54 -24.86 4.51
CA THR A 301 30.88 -25.80 3.42
C THR A 301 29.73 -26.01 2.45
N ILE A 302 28.49 -25.89 2.92
CA ILE A 302 27.27 -26.02 2.14
C ILE A 302 26.33 -24.92 2.64
N SER A 303 26.10 -23.90 1.80
CA SER A 303 25.14 -22.84 2.08
C SER A 303 23.86 -23.07 1.29
N TYR A 304 22.73 -22.96 1.98
CA TYR A 304 21.40 -23.01 1.37
C TYR A 304 20.81 -21.60 1.38
N PRO A 305 20.79 -20.89 0.23
CA PRO A 305 20.24 -19.55 0.19
C PRO A 305 18.78 -19.60 0.62
N ILE A 306 18.47 -18.90 1.72
CA ILE A 306 17.10 -18.61 2.12
C ILE A 306 16.54 -17.77 0.99
N GLY A 307 15.55 -18.30 0.26
CA GLY A 307 14.96 -17.61 -0.88
C GLY A 307 14.60 -16.18 -0.49
N ASN A 308 14.97 -15.21 -1.33
CA ASN A 308 14.66 -13.79 -1.12
C ASN A 308 13.16 -13.64 -0.82
N PHE A 309 12.82 -13.37 0.43
CA PHE A 309 11.48 -12.95 0.85
C PHE A 309 11.29 -11.47 0.58
#